data_AF-A0A8B7DKC1-F1
#
_entry.id   AF-A0A8B7DKC1-F1
#
_cell.length_a   1.000
_cell.length_b   1.000
_cell.length_c   1.000
_cell.angle_alpha   90.00
_cell.angle_beta   90.00
_cell.angle_gamma   90.00
#
_symmetry.space_group_name_H-M   'P 1'
#
loop_
_entity.id
_entity.type
_entity.pdbx_description
1 polymer ?
#
loop_
_entity_poly.entity_id
_entity_poly.type
_entity_poly.pdbx_seq_one_letter_code
_entity_poly.pdbx_strand_id
1 'polypeptide(L)'
;MDVVNLQEQLDMRLQQRQARETGICPVRRELYSQAFDELIRQVTINCAERGLLLLRVRDEISMTIAAYQTLYESSIAFGMRKALQAEQGKTDMEQKINDLTQQKEELEKQVNELKGKCDAIEKRDVERRAIEEKKHSEEIQFLKKTNQQLKTQLEGIIAPSKR
;
A
#
# COMPACT_ATOMS: atom_id res chain seq x y z
N MET A 1 -65.06 8.88 17.61
CA MET A 1 -64.02 9.39 16.71
C MET A 1 -64.03 8.47 15.51
N ASP A 2 -64.31 8.98 14.32
CA ASP A 2 -64.37 8.18 13.09
C ASP A 2 -62.93 7.86 12.62
N VAL A 3 -62.71 6.67 12.05
CA VAL A 3 -61.43 6.24 11.47
C VAL A 3 -60.99 7.21 10.38
N VAL A 4 -61.95 7.81 9.65
CA VAL A 4 -61.70 8.82 8.62
C VAL A 4 -61.02 10.06 9.22
N ASN A 5 -61.50 10.56 10.36
CA ASN A 5 -60.91 11.74 11.02
C ASN A 5 -59.51 11.43 11.56
N LEU A 6 -59.26 10.20 12.03
CA LEU A 6 -57.91 9.79 12.45
C LEU A 6 -56.93 9.80 11.27
N GLN A 7 -57.37 9.34 10.09
CA GLN A 7 -56.56 9.37 8.87
C GLN A 7 -56.25 10.82 8.44
N GLU A 8 -57.26 11.68 8.35
CA GLU A 8 -57.08 13.08 7.95
C GLU A 8 -56.11 13.82 8.89
N GLN A 9 -56.20 13.58 10.21
CA GLN A 9 -55.28 14.15 11.18
C GLN A 9 -53.85 13.62 11.02
N LEU A 10 -53.70 12.32 10.74
CA LEU A 10 -52.39 11.73 10.49
C LEU A 10 -51.74 12.34 9.23
N ASP A 11 -52.49 12.41 8.13
CA ASP A 11 -52.02 12.97 6.86
C ASP A 11 -51.61 14.44 7.01
N MET A 12 -52.46 15.23 7.69
CA MET A 12 -52.15 16.62 8.01
C MET A 12 -50.85 16.74 8.82
N ARG A 13 -50.67 15.91 9.87
CA ARG A 13 -49.46 15.95 10.71
C ARG A 13 -48.21 15.49 9.97
N LEU A 14 -48.33 14.49 9.09
CA LEU A 14 -47.22 14.02 8.25
C LEU A 14 -46.76 15.14 7.31
N GLN A 15 -47.69 15.86 6.70
CA GLN A 15 -47.38 16.99 5.82
C GLN A 15 -46.78 18.18 6.59
N GLN A 16 -47.41 18.57 7.72
CA GLN A 16 -46.94 19.67 8.56
C GLN A 16 -45.53 19.44 9.11
N ARG A 17 -45.22 18.20 9.53
CA ARG A 17 -43.88 17.83 10.01
C ARG A 17 -42.92 17.39 8.92
N GLN A 18 -43.31 17.52 7.64
CA GLN A 18 -42.49 17.18 6.47
C GLN A 18 -41.88 15.78 6.56
N ALA A 19 -42.69 14.80 6.94
CA ALA A 19 -42.26 13.41 7.01
C ALA A 19 -41.88 12.89 5.62
N ARG A 20 -40.79 12.13 5.53
CA ARG A 20 -40.34 11.54 4.24
C ARG A 20 -41.28 10.41 3.83
N GLU A 21 -41.63 10.39 2.55
CA GLU A 21 -42.45 9.32 1.95
C GLU A 21 -41.67 8.00 1.75
N THR A 22 -40.35 8.07 1.59
CA THR A 22 -39.50 6.90 1.37
C THR A 22 -38.32 6.86 2.34
N GLY A 23 -37.79 5.66 2.57
CA GLY A 23 -36.69 5.42 3.49
C GLY A 23 -37.06 5.57 4.98
N ILE A 24 -36.02 5.53 5.83
CA ILE A 24 -36.17 5.63 7.28
C ILE A 24 -36.47 7.09 7.66
N CYS A 25 -37.58 7.31 8.36
CA CYS A 25 -38.01 8.63 8.81
C CYS A 25 -38.52 8.55 10.27
N PRO A 26 -37.83 9.18 11.24
CA PRO A 26 -38.21 9.16 12.64
C PRO A 26 -39.59 9.80 12.89
N VAL A 27 -39.84 10.95 12.26
CA VAL A 27 -41.13 11.67 12.36
C VAL A 27 -42.28 10.80 11.89
N ARG A 28 -42.12 10.14 10.74
CA ARG A 28 -43.11 9.21 10.23
C ARG A 28 -43.33 8.06 11.21
N ARG A 29 -42.24 7.43 11.66
CA ARG A 29 -42.32 6.31 12.62
C ARG A 29 -43.10 6.71 13.88
N GLU A 30 -42.81 7.87 14.46
CA GLU A 30 -43.50 8.40 15.64
C GLU A 30 -45.00 8.60 15.40
N LEU A 31 -45.36 9.27 14.28
CA LEU A 31 -46.77 9.55 13.96
C LEU A 31 -47.58 8.27 13.70
N TYR A 32 -46.99 7.30 12.98
CA TYR A 32 -47.64 6.00 12.76
C TYR A 32 -47.74 5.17 14.06
N SER A 33 -46.76 5.24 14.95
CA SER A 33 -46.85 4.61 16.27
C SER A 33 -48.01 5.19 17.09
N GLN A 34 -48.14 6.52 17.16
CA GLN A 34 -49.27 7.16 17.84
C GLN A 34 -50.62 6.79 17.22
N ALA A 35 -50.72 6.77 15.88
CA ALA A 35 -51.94 6.36 15.19
C ALA A 35 -52.29 4.90 15.47
N PHE A 36 -51.30 4.01 15.52
CA PHE A 36 -51.52 2.59 15.83
C PHE A 36 -51.95 2.38 17.28
N ASP A 37 -51.42 3.15 18.23
CA ASP A 37 -51.86 3.12 19.63
C ASP A 37 -53.32 3.56 19.77
N GLU A 38 -53.76 4.58 19.01
CA GLU A 38 -55.15 5.00 18.97
C GLU A 38 -56.06 3.93 18.33
N LEU A 39 -55.60 3.24 17.27
CA LEU A 39 -56.31 2.11 16.70
C LEU A 39 -56.46 0.96 17.72
N ILE A 40 -55.40 0.63 18.46
CA ILE A 40 -55.45 -0.37 19.54
C ILE A 40 -56.47 0.05 20.58
N ARG A 41 -56.48 1.32 21.00
CA ARG A 41 -57.45 1.86 21.96
C ARG A 41 -58.90 1.69 21.48
N GLN A 42 -59.19 2.05 20.22
CA GLN A 42 -60.52 1.91 19.62
C GLN A 42 -60.95 0.44 19.50
N VAL A 43 -60.05 -0.44 19.05
CA VAL A 43 -60.33 -1.88 18.94
C VAL A 43 -60.57 -2.49 20.32
N THR A 44 -59.81 -2.07 21.34
CA THR A 44 -59.96 -2.55 22.73
C THR A 44 -61.34 -2.20 23.30
N ILE A 45 -61.87 -1.01 23.00
CA ILE A 45 -63.24 -0.62 23.39
C ILE A 45 -64.28 -1.56 22.78
N ASN A 46 -64.07 -1.99 21.54
CA ASN A 46 -64.98 -2.91 20.86
C ASN A 46 -64.83 -4.35 21.37
N CYS A 47 -63.60 -4.82 21.57
CA CYS A 47 -63.25 -6.16 22.04
C CYS A 47 -61.83 -6.15 22.62
N ALA A 48 -61.74 -6.35 23.93
CA ALA A 48 -60.48 -6.25 24.66
C ALA A 48 -59.45 -7.29 24.21
N GLU A 49 -59.89 -8.49 23.87
CA GLU A 49 -59.04 -9.60 23.41
C GLU A 49 -58.35 -9.26 22.10
N ARG A 50 -59.06 -8.62 21.16
CA ARG A 50 -58.47 -8.14 19.90
C ARG A 50 -57.48 -7.02 20.13
N GLY A 51 -57.79 -6.10 21.03
CA GLY A 51 -56.88 -5.04 21.45
C GLY A 51 -55.57 -5.60 22.03
N LEU A 52 -55.67 -6.59 22.90
CA LEU A 52 -54.53 -7.28 23.50
C LEU A 52 -53.67 -8.01 22.46
N LEU A 53 -54.28 -8.63 21.46
CA LEU A 53 -53.54 -9.26 20.36
C LEU A 53 -52.75 -8.23 19.54
N LEU A 54 -53.37 -7.11 19.17
CA LEU A 54 -52.70 -6.04 18.43
C LEU A 54 -51.55 -5.43 19.23
N LEU A 55 -51.74 -5.25 20.54
CA LEU A 55 -50.69 -4.79 21.45
C LEU A 55 -49.47 -5.72 21.42
N ARG A 56 -49.68 -7.05 21.50
CA ARG A 56 -48.59 -8.03 21.44
C ARG A 56 -47.84 -7.99 20.10
N VAL A 57 -48.57 -7.91 18.99
CA VAL A 57 -47.98 -7.80 17.65
C VAL A 57 -47.15 -6.51 17.52
N ARG A 58 -47.64 -5.38 18.06
CA ARG A 58 -46.89 -4.11 18.10
C ARG A 58 -45.55 -4.28 18.81
N ASP A 59 -45.58 -4.91 19.97
CA ASP A 59 -44.41 -5.05 20.84
C ASP A 59 -43.39 -5.99 20.20
N GLU A 60 -43.84 -7.09 19.58
CA GLU A 60 -42.99 -8.02 18.82
C GLU A 60 -42.30 -7.35 17.62
N ILE A 61 -43.04 -6.56 16.83
CA ILE A 61 -42.46 -5.80 15.71
C ILE A 61 -41.45 -4.77 16.23
N SER A 62 -41.73 -4.13 17.35
CA SER A 62 -40.82 -3.14 17.95
C SER A 62 -39.53 -3.79 18.44
N MET A 63 -39.60 -4.95 19.10
CA MET A 63 -38.43 -5.75 19.47
C MET A 63 -37.63 -6.18 18.24
N THR A 64 -38.31 -6.65 17.18
CA THR A 64 -37.66 -7.06 15.93
C THR A 64 -36.90 -5.92 15.27
N ILE A 65 -37.48 -4.72 15.23
CA ILE A 65 -36.81 -3.53 14.69
C ILE A 65 -35.60 -3.15 15.52
N ALA A 66 -35.69 -3.18 16.86
CA ALA A 66 -34.56 -2.89 17.75
C ALA A 66 -33.40 -3.90 17.56
N ALA A 67 -33.72 -5.17 17.36
CA ALA A 67 -32.72 -6.20 17.03
C ALA A 67 -32.03 -5.90 15.70
N TYR A 68 -32.79 -5.55 14.65
CA TYR A 68 -32.20 -5.16 13.36
C TYR A 68 -31.36 -3.89 13.43
N GLN A 69 -31.75 -2.89 14.23
CA GLN A 69 -30.95 -1.68 14.46
C GLN A 69 -29.60 -2.04 15.10
N THR A 70 -29.62 -2.86 16.15
CA THR A 70 -28.40 -3.32 16.84
C THR A 70 -27.47 -4.09 15.90
N LEU A 71 -28.05 -4.96 15.06
CA LEU A 71 -27.28 -5.72 14.07
C LEU A 71 -26.65 -4.79 13.02
N TYR A 72 -27.41 -3.82 12.50
CA TYR A 72 -26.94 -2.85 11.52
C TYR A 72 -25.80 -1.98 12.06
N GLU A 73 -25.95 -1.46 13.28
CA GLU A 73 -24.90 -0.71 13.98
C GLU A 73 -23.63 -1.55 14.16
N SER A 74 -23.78 -2.81 14.56
CA SER A 74 -22.68 -3.75 14.69
C SER A 74 -21.98 -4.02 13.36
N SER A 75 -22.74 -4.16 12.26
CA SER A 75 -22.20 -4.35 10.92
C SER A 75 -21.40 -3.14 10.44
N ILE A 76 -21.89 -1.92 10.68
CA ILE A 76 -21.14 -0.69 10.35
C ILE A 76 -19.84 -0.63 11.15
N ALA A 77 -19.92 -0.87 12.46
CA ALA A 77 -18.75 -0.84 13.33
C ALA A 77 -17.68 -1.87 12.90
N PHE A 78 -18.11 -3.06 12.50
CA PHE A 78 -17.22 -4.08 11.93
C PHE A 78 -16.54 -3.60 10.65
N GLY A 79 -17.30 -3.03 9.71
CA GLY A 79 -16.77 -2.49 8.46
C GLY A 79 -15.73 -1.40 8.68
N MET A 80 -16.02 -0.44 9.56
CA MET A 80 -15.08 0.63 9.93
C MET A 80 -13.80 0.08 10.55
N ARG A 81 -13.91 -0.88 11.48
CA ARG A 81 -12.74 -1.51 12.11
C ARG A 81 -11.85 -2.22 11.09
N LYS A 82 -12.46 -2.92 10.12
CA LYS A 82 -11.71 -3.59 9.05
C LYS A 82 -11.02 -2.61 8.11
N ALA A 83 -11.68 -1.50 7.76
CA ALA A 83 -11.05 -0.44 6.96
C ALA A 83 -9.84 0.17 7.70
N LEU A 84 -9.99 0.48 8.99
CA LEU A 84 -8.89 1.01 9.80
C LEU A 84 -7.74 0.00 9.93
N GLN A 85 -8.05 -1.28 10.17
CA GLN A 85 -7.06 -2.35 10.25
C GLN A 85 -6.26 -2.51 8.95
N ALA A 86 -6.89 -2.28 7.79
CA ALA A 86 -6.23 -2.37 6.49
C ALA A 86 -5.24 -1.22 6.24
N GLU A 87 -5.53 -0.02 6.74
CA GLU A 87 -4.63 1.14 6.63
C GLU A 87 -3.54 1.16 7.72
N GLN A 88 -3.71 0.38 8.80
CA GLN A 88 -2.74 0.33 9.89
C GLN A 88 -1.39 -0.20 9.42
N GLY A 89 -0.34 0.59 9.63
CA GLY A 89 1.04 0.22 9.29
C GLY A 89 1.38 0.36 7.80
N LYS A 90 0.42 0.75 6.95
CA LYS A 90 0.68 1.02 5.53
C LYS A 90 1.66 2.17 5.35
N THR A 91 1.47 3.27 6.08
CA THR A 91 2.36 4.44 6.03
C THR A 91 3.79 4.08 6.45
N ASP A 92 3.97 3.30 7.52
CA ASP A 92 5.29 2.86 7.99
C ASP A 92 5.98 1.98 6.95
N MET A 93 5.22 1.09 6.30
CA MET A 93 5.73 0.23 5.23
C MET A 93 6.09 1.04 3.98
N GLU A 94 5.27 2.03 3.59
CA GLU A 94 5.55 2.93 2.48
C GLU A 94 6.82 3.76 2.72
N GLN A 95 7.02 4.28 3.93
CA GLN A 95 8.26 4.96 4.32
C GLN A 95 9.46 4.01 4.21
N LYS A 96 9.35 2.80 4.75
CA LYS A 96 10.43 1.80 4.68
C LYS A 96 10.77 1.40 3.24
N ILE A 97 9.78 1.29 2.36
CA ILE A 97 9.98 1.03 0.93
C ILE A 97 10.78 2.17 0.30
N ASN A 98 10.42 3.42 0.57
CA ASN A 98 11.12 4.59 0.03
C ASN A 98 12.58 4.63 0.50
N ASP A 99 12.83 4.45 1.79
CA ASP A 99 14.18 4.45 2.35
C ASP A 99 15.04 3.34 1.74
N LEU A 100 14.50 2.11 1.64
CA LEU A 100 15.22 0.98 1.04
C LEU A 100 15.47 1.17 -0.46
N THR A 101 14.54 1.81 -1.17
CA THR A 101 14.68 2.10 -2.60
C THR A 101 15.80 3.12 -2.81
N GLN A 102 15.83 4.19 -2.00
CA GLN A 102 16.91 5.17 -2.05
C GLN A 102 18.27 4.57 -1.72
N GLN A 103 18.35 3.74 -0.67
CA GLN A 103 19.59 3.03 -0.30
C GLN A 103 20.06 2.09 -1.42
N LYS A 104 19.15 1.39 -2.07
CA LYS A 104 19.48 0.52 -3.20
C LYS A 104 20.08 1.33 -4.35
N GLU A 105 19.46 2.44 -4.74
CA GLU A 105 19.97 3.31 -5.81
C GLU A 105 21.35 3.88 -5.46
N GLU A 106 21.56 4.31 -4.22
CA GLU A 106 22.85 4.82 -3.74
C GLU A 106 23.94 3.74 -3.84
N LEU A 107 23.64 2.52 -3.38
CA LEU A 107 24.57 1.40 -3.44
C LEU A 107 24.86 0.97 -4.89
N GLU A 108 23.86 0.99 -5.78
CA GLU A 108 24.08 0.70 -7.20
C GLU A 108 25.01 1.72 -7.86
N LYS A 109 24.89 3.01 -7.52
CA LYS A 109 25.83 4.04 -7.98
C LYS A 109 27.23 3.78 -7.46
N GLN A 110 27.39 3.51 -6.17
CA GLN A 110 28.70 3.21 -5.57
C GLN A 110 29.36 1.99 -6.22
N VAL A 111 28.59 0.92 -6.48
CA VAL A 111 29.08 -0.27 -7.18
C VAL A 111 29.56 0.07 -8.58
N ASN A 112 28.80 0.87 -9.33
CA ASN A 112 29.19 1.29 -10.68
C ASN A 112 30.44 2.18 -10.68
N GLU A 113 30.56 3.11 -9.73
CA GLU A 113 31.76 3.93 -9.58
C GLU A 113 33.01 3.10 -9.24
N LEU A 114 32.88 2.17 -8.30
CA LEU A 114 33.98 1.29 -7.91
C LEU A 114 34.40 0.37 -9.04
N LYS A 115 33.45 -0.19 -9.80
CA LYS A 115 33.75 -0.97 -11.02
C LYS A 115 34.52 -0.12 -12.04
N GLY A 116 34.05 1.10 -12.31
CA GLY A 116 34.75 2.01 -13.22
C GLY A 116 36.17 2.36 -12.76
N LYS A 117 36.40 2.52 -11.45
CA LYS A 117 37.74 2.72 -10.88
C LYS A 117 38.62 1.48 -11.06
N CYS A 118 38.11 0.29 -10.78
CA CYS A 118 38.84 -0.97 -10.97
C CYS A 118 39.25 -1.15 -12.44
N ASP A 119 38.31 -0.99 -13.39
CA ASP A 119 38.59 -1.13 -14.82
C ASP A 119 39.66 -0.13 -15.30
N ALA A 120 39.63 1.10 -14.79
CA ALA A 120 40.63 2.12 -15.13
C ALA A 120 42.03 1.78 -14.58
N ILE A 121 42.10 1.23 -13.36
CA ILE A 121 43.36 0.78 -12.76
C ILE A 121 43.91 -0.41 -13.54
N GLU A 122 43.06 -1.39 -13.86
CA GLU A 122 43.47 -2.59 -14.60
C GLU A 122 44.04 -2.23 -15.98
N LYS A 123 43.37 -1.34 -16.73
CA LYS A 123 43.89 -0.83 -18.01
C LYS A 123 45.24 -0.14 -17.85
N ARG A 124 45.39 0.76 -16.87
CA ARG A 124 46.66 1.46 -16.61
C ARG A 124 47.79 0.51 -16.27
N ASP A 125 47.51 -0.50 -15.45
CA ASP A 125 48.52 -1.49 -15.06
C ASP A 125 48.93 -2.39 -16.23
N VAL A 126 47.98 -2.79 -17.09
CA VAL A 126 48.27 -3.53 -18.33
C VAL A 126 49.14 -2.70 -19.27
N GLU A 127 48.79 -1.43 -19.49
CA GLU A 127 49.58 -0.51 -20.32
C GLU A 127 50.98 -0.29 -19.76
N ARG A 128 51.11 -0.07 -18.44
CA ARG A 128 52.42 0.09 -17.78
C ARG A 128 53.28 -1.16 -17.95
N ARG A 129 52.71 -2.36 -17.71
CA ARG A 129 53.41 -3.64 -17.89
C ARG A 129 53.88 -3.80 -19.34
N ALA A 130 53.02 -3.52 -20.33
CA ALA A 130 53.39 -3.62 -21.74
C ALA A 130 54.54 -2.66 -22.12
N ILE A 131 54.55 -1.45 -21.57
CA ILE A 131 55.63 -0.47 -21.79
C ILE A 131 56.94 -0.95 -21.14
N GLU A 132 56.90 -1.43 -19.90
CA GLU A 132 58.08 -1.95 -19.19
C GLU A 132 58.66 -3.18 -19.90
N GLU A 133 57.80 -4.11 -20.31
CA GLU A 133 58.20 -5.33 -21.03
C GLU A 133 58.82 -5.00 -22.39
N LYS A 134 58.28 -4.00 -23.11
CA LYS A 134 58.89 -3.51 -24.36
C LYS A 134 60.27 -2.90 -24.11
N LYS A 135 60.42 -2.01 -23.12
CA LYS A 135 61.71 -1.40 -22.74
C LYS A 135 62.76 -2.45 -22.38
N HIS A 136 62.39 -3.42 -21.53
CA HIS A 136 63.29 -4.52 -21.16
C HIS A 136 63.66 -5.37 -22.38
N SER A 137 62.73 -5.66 -23.29
CA SER A 137 63.04 -6.41 -24.51
C SER A 137 64.05 -5.67 -25.40
N GLU A 138 63.90 -4.35 -25.55
CA GLU A 138 64.79 -3.49 -26.35
C GLU A 138 66.19 -3.42 -25.71
N GLU A 139 66.25 -3.31 -24.39
CA GLU A 139 67.50 -3.29 -23.61
C GLU A 139 68.25 -4.65 -23.70
N ILE A 140 67.53 -5.77 -23.57
CA ILE A 140 68.09 -7.12 -23.78
C ILE A 140 68.63 -7.27 -25.20
N GLN A 141 67.88 -6.81 -26.21
CA GLN A 141 68.34 -6.87 -27.60
C GLN A 141 69.58 -6.01 -27.84
N PHE A 142 69.63 -4.80 -27.27
CA PHE A 142 70.80 -3.93 -27.32
C PHE A 142 72.01 -4.60 -26.68
N LEU A 143 71.89 -5.08 -25.44
CA LEU A 143 72.96 -5.77 -24.73
C LEU A 143 73.45 -7.02 -25.47
N LYS A 144 72.54 -7.81 -26.06
CA LYS A 144 72.92 -8.97 -26.90
C LYS A 144 73.77 -8.55 -28.10
N LYS A 145 73.38 -7.49 -28.81
CA LYS A 145 74.16 -6.95 -29.95
C LYS A 145 75.53 -6.46 -29.51
N THR A 146 75.61 -5.69 -28.43
CA THR A 146 76.88 -5.18 -27.88
C THR A 146 77.79 -6.31 -27.42
N ASN A 147 77.25 -7.31 -26.72
CA ASN A 147 78.01 -8.47 -26.27
C ASN A 147 78.57 -9.26 -27.46
N GLN A 148 77.77 -9.43 -28.52
CA GLN A 148 78.22 -10.08 -29.75
C GLN A 148 79.33 -9.29 -30.46
N GLN A 149 79.20 -7.96 -30.55
CA GLN A 149 80.26 -7.09 -31.10
C GLN A 149 81.55 -7.15 -30.28
N LEU A 150 81.47 -7.07 -28.95
CA LEU A 150 82.61 -7.19 -28.06
C LEU A 150 83.29 -8.56 -28.17
N LYS A 151 82.50 -9.64 -28.31
CA LYS A 151 83.02 -10.99 -28.55
C LYS A 151 83.79 -11.07 -29.86
N THR A 152 83.25 -10.52 -30.95
CA THR A 152 83.96 -10.46 -32.24
C THR A 152 85.24 -9.61 -32.16
N GLN A 153 85.21 -8.48 -31.43
CA GLN A 153 86.41 -7.66 -31.20
C GLN A 153 87.49 -8.42 -30.42
N LEU A 154 87.11 -9.14 -29.36
CA LEU A 154 88.02 -9.99 -28.58
C LEU A 154 88.59 -11.13 -29.43
N GLU A 155 87.76 -11.81 -30.23
CA GLU A 155 88.21 -12.83 -31.17
C GLU A 155 89.18 -12.26 -32.21
N GLY A 156 88.99 -11.01 -32.66
CA GLY A 156 89.92 -10.31 -33.55
C GLY A 156 91.25 -9.92 -32.89
N ILE A 157 91.26 -9.62 -31.58
CA ILE A 157 92.47 -9.31 -30.80
C ILE A 157 93.25 -10.60 -30.44
N ILE A 158 92.54 -11.71 -30.22
CA ILE A 158 93.10 -13.01 -29.82
C ILE A 158 93.50 -13.86 -31.05
N ALA A 159 92.95 -13.57 -32.23
CA ALA A 159 93.38 -14.20 -33.47
C ALA A 159 94.88 -13.91 -33.73
N PRO A 160 95.71 -14.95 -33.96
CA PRO A 160 97.14 -14.75 -34.14
C PRO A 160 97.39 -13.94 -35.40
N SER A 161 98.23 -12.90 -35.29
CA SER A 161 98.88 -12.27 -36.44
C SER A 161 99.57 -13.39 -37.25
N LYS A 162 98.99 -13.75 -38.39
CA LYS A 162 99.65 -14.62 -39.36
C LYS A 162 100.83 -13.86 -39.94
N ARG A 163 102.03 -14.14 -39.43
CA ARG A 163 103.30 -14.08 -40.18
C ARG A 163 103.46 -15.34 -41.00
#